data_AF-A0A433Q9U8-F1
#
_entry.id   AF-A0A433Q9U8-F1
#
_cell.length_a   1.000
_cell.length_b   1.000
_cell.length_c   1.000
_cell.angle_alpha   90.00
_cell.angle_beta   90.00
_cell.angle_gamma   90.00
#
_symmetry.space_group_name_H-M   'P 1'
#
loop_
_entity.id
_entity.type
_entity.pdbx_description
1 polymer ?
#
loop_
_entity_poly.entity_id
_entity_poly.type
_entity_poly.pdbx_seq_one_letter_code
_entity_poly.pdbx_strand_id
1 'polypeptide(L)' 'MLPFHPHPPTLTYRWTSKLLGASMWFFIMYRAKQDGPVLLGWRHPWDGHGHGHSDEHAHHEEHH' A
#
# COMPACT_ATOMS: atom_id res chain seq x y z
N MET A 1 -42.81 33.91 13.14
CA MET A 1 -41.52 33.23 12.88
C MET A 1 -41.88 31.82 12.44
N LEU A 2 -41.74 31.46 11.16
CA LEU A 2 -42.19 30.14 10.69
C LEU A 2 -41.32 29.03 11.30
N PRO A 3 -41.91 27.97 11.86
CA PRO A 3 -41.17 26.86 12.45
C PRO A 3 -40.44 26.07 11.37
N PHE A 4 -39.11 25.98 11.49
CA PHE A 4 -38.29 25.11 10.67
C PHE A 4 -38.66 23.65 10.93
N HIS A 5 -39.18 22.98 9.90
CA HIS A 5 -39.44 21.55 9.91
C HIS A 5 -38.34 20.86 9.09
N PRO A 6 -37.22 20.44 9.71
CA PRO A 6 -36.17 19.72 9.00
C PRO A 6 -36.75 18.40 8.49
N HIS A 7 -36.72 18.21 7.18
CA HIS A 7 -37.09 16.94 6.56
C HIS A 7 -36.06 15.90 7.01
N PRO A 8 -36.45 14.88 7.80
CA PRO A 8 -35.50 13.88 8.24
C PRO A 8 -34.99 13.15 6.99
N PRO A 9 -33.66 12.97 6.85
CA PRO A 9 -33.10 12.24 5.72
C PRO A 9 -33.69 10.83 5.71
N THR A 10 -34.06 10.37 4.52
CA THR A 10 -34.66 9.05 4.33
C THR A 10 -33.74 7.97 4.91
N LEU A 11 -34.34 6.95 5.51
CA LEU A 11 -33.57 5.87 6.15
C LEU A 11 -32.59 5.22 5.15
N THR A 12 -33.03 5.08 3.89
CA THR A 12 -32.21 4.59 2.77
C THR A 12 -30.94 5.39 2.57
N TYR A 13 -31.00 6.73 2.61
CA TYR A 13 -29.83 7.60 2.49
C TYR A 13 -28.83 7.35 3.62
N ARG A 14 -29.31 7.21 4.86
CA ARG A 14 -28.45 6.96 6.03
C ARG A 14 -27.72 5.62 5.90
N TRP A 15 -28.38 4.58 5.40
CA TRP A 15 -27.78 3.27 5.21
C TRP A 15 -26.81 3.24 4.03
N THR A 16 -27.17 3.80 2.87
CA THR A 16 -26.29 3.80 1.70
C THR A 16 -25.05 4.65 1.92
N SER A 17 -25.15 5.80 2.59
CA SER A 17 -23.97 6.61 2.97
C SER A 17 -23.02 5.83 3.90
N LYS A 18 -23.57 5.07 4.85
CA LYS A 18 -22.77 4.25 5.77
C LYS A 18 -22.11 3.06 5.06
N LEU A 19 -22.83 2.41 4.15
CA LEU A 19 -22.30 1.33 3.32
C LEU A 19 -21.22 1.81 2.36
N LEU A 20 -21.40 2.98 1.73
CA LEU A 20 -20.38 3.59 0.86
C LEU A 20 -19.13 4.00 1.64
N GLY A 21 -19.27 4.60 2.82
CA GLY A 21 -18.14 4.91 3.68
C GLY A 21 -17.43 3.65 4.17
N ALA A 22 -18.20 2.65 4.60
CA ALA A 22 -17.67 1.36 5.04
C ALA A 22 -16.98 0.61 3.89
N SER A 23 -17.50 0.66 2.66
CA SER A 23 -16.88 0.00 1.51
C SER A 23 -15.57 0.67 1.10
N MET A 24 -15.48 2.01 1.18
CA MET A 24 -14.23 2.74 0.96
C MET A 24 -13.14 2.27 1.93
N TRP A 25 -13.44 2.24 3.24
CA TRP A 25 -12.48 1.78 4.25
C TRP A 25 -12.20 0.28 4.17
N PHE A 26 -13.21 -0.52 3.84
CA PHE A 26 -13.07 -1.96 3.59
C PHE A 26 -12.10 -2.21 2.43
N PHE A 27 -12.17 -1.43 1.36
CA PHE A 27 -11.25 -1.54 0.23
C PHE A 27 -9.80 -1.23 0.63
N ILE A 28 -9.57 -0.19 1.44
CA ILE A 28 -8.24 0.15 1.95
C ILE A 28 -7.68 -1.00 2.80
N MET A 29 -8.46 -1.56 3.72
CA MET A 29 -8.01 -2.69 4.55
C MET A 29 -7.85 -3.99 3.74
N TYR A 30 -8.72 -4.24 2.77
CA TYR A 30 -8.58 -5.35 1.83
C TYR A 30 -7.26 -5.24 1.07
N ARG A 31 -6.96 -4.04 0.56
CA ARG A 31 -5.70 -3.76 -0.13
C ARG A 31 -4.51 -3.88 0.82
N ALA A 32 -4.58 -3.37 2.04
CA ALA A 32 -3.53 -3.51 3.05
C ALA A 32 -3.26 -4.97 3.43
N LYS A 33 -4.29 -5.82 3.42
CA LYS A 33 -4.12 -7.26 3.65
C LYS A 33 -3.44 -7.96 2.47
N GLN A 34 -3.74 -7.56 1.24
CA GLN A 34 -3.07 -8.07 0.04
C GLN A 34 -1.62 -7.55 -0.10
N ASP A 35 -1.39 -6.29 0.24
CA ASP A 35 -0.07 -5.63 0.30
C ASP A 35 0.68 -5.97 1.61
N GLY A 36 0.13 -6.87 2.43
CA GLY A 36 0.70 -7.32 3.71
C GLY A 36 2.18 -7.74 3.67
N PRO A 37 2.67 -8.48 2.66
CA PRO A 37 4.10 -8.81 2.57
C PRO A 37 4.99 -7.65 2.07
N VAL A 38 4.42 -6.58 1.49
CA VAL A 38 5.18 -5.39 1.07
C VAL A 38 5.40 -4.44 2.25
N LEU A 39 4.47 -4.39 3.21
CA LEU A 39 4.60 -3.56 4.42
C LEU A 39 5.35 -4.26 5.56
N LEU A 40 5.37 -5.61 5.59
CA LEU A 40 6.09 -6.38 6.61
C LEU A 40 7.60 -6.47 6.34
N GLY A 41 8.23 -5.45 5.75
CA GLY A 41 9.68 -5.17 5.80
C GLY A 41 10.68 -6.26 5.42
N TRP A 42 10.27 -7.44 4.94
CA TRP A 42 11.17 -8.58 4.69
C TRP A 42 11.82 -8.54 3.30
N ARG A 43 11.51 -7.52 2.51
CA ARG A 43 12.11 -7.37 1.18
C ARG A 43 12.18 -5.91 0.78
N HIS A 44 13.21 -5.23 1.26
CA HIS A 44 13.64 -4.01 0.59
C HIS A 44 14.18 -4.36 -0.80
N PRO A 45 13.75 -3.69 -1.89
CA PRO A 45 14.24 -3.99 -3.24
C PRO A 45 15.76 -3.80 -3.42
N TRP A 46 16.47 -3.23 -2.45
CA TRP A 46 17.92 -2.96 -2.49
C TRP A 46 18.78 -3.83 -1.56
N ASP A 47 18.20 -4.75 -0.78
CA ASP A 47 19.00 -5.72 0.02
C ASP A 47 19.70 -6.78 -0.85
N GLY A 48 19.50 -6.75 -2.17
CA GLY A 48 20.17 -7.63 -3.13
C GLY A 48 21.39 -7.03 -3.84
N HIS A 49 21.86 -5.85 -3.46
CA HIS A 49 23.00 -5.18 -4.12
C HIS A 49 23.96 -4.60 -3.09
N GLY A 50 24.81 -5.45 -2.50
CA GLY A 50 25.76 -4.98 -1.51
C GLY A 50 26.79 -6.01 -1.07
N HIS A 51 27.43 -6.73 -1.99
CA HIS A 51 28.71 -7.39 -1.70
C HIS A 51 29.63 -7.41 -2.92
N GLY A 52 30.67 -6.57 -2.87
CA GLY A 52 32.02 -6.89 -3.32
C GLY A 52 32.31 -6.85 -4.82
N HIS A 53 32.32 -5.68 -5.45
CA HIS A 53 33.19 -5.46 -6.61
C HIS A 53 34.57 -5.06 -6.12
N SER A 54 35.49 -6.01 -6.00
CA SER A 54 36.95 -5.82 -6.18
C SER A 54 37.73 -7.05 -5.70
N ASP A 55 37.64 -8.18 -6.42
CA ASP A 55 38.68 -9.21 -6.33
C ASP A 55 39.43 -9.22 -7.67
N GLU A 56 40.55 -8.51 -7.62
CA GLU A 56 41.86 -8.93 -8.16
C GLU A 56 41.94 -9.36 -9.63
N HIS A 57 42.58 -8.46 -10.40
CA HIS A 57 43.26 -8.78 -11.64
C HIS A 57 44.30 -9.90 -11.44
N ALA A 58 43.89 -11.14 -11.63
CA ALA A 58 44.80 -12.24 -11.93
C ALA A 58 44.38 -12.85 -13.27
N HIS A 59 45.37 -13.19 -14.09
CA HIS A 59 45.26 -13.91 -15.37
C HIS A 59 45.15 -13.02 -16.64
N HIS A 60 46.29 -12.50 -17.10
CA HIS A 60 46.97 -12.94 -18.34
C HIS A 60 47.93 -11.86 -18.85
N GLU A 61 49.11 -11.75 -18.22
CA GLU A 61 50.31 -11.29 -18.90
C GLU A 61 51.25 -12.48 -19.05
N GLU A 62 51.24 -13.10 -20.24
CA GLU A 62 52.44 -13.72 -20.83
C GLU A 62 52.32 -13.54 -22.35
N HIS A 63 52.63 -12.33 -22.80
CA HIS A 63 53.11 -12.06 -24.13
C HIS A 63 54.55 -11.56 -23.95
N HIS A 64 55.53 -12.40 -24.32
CA HIS A 64 56.83 -12.08 -24.93
C HIS A 64 57.88 -13.16 -24.66
#